data_AF-A0A925TC01-F1
#
_entry.id   AF-A0A925TC01-F1
#
_cell.length_a   1.000
_cell.length_b   1.000
_cell.length_c   1.000
_cell.angle_alpha   90.00
_cell.angle_beta   90.00
_cell.angle_gamma   90.00
#
_symmetry.space_group_name_H-M   'P 1'
#
loop_
_entity.id
_entity.type
_entity.pdbx_description
1 polymer ?
#
loop_
_entity_poly.entity_id
_entity_poly.type
_entity_poly.pdbx_seq_one_letter_code
_entity_poly.pdbx_strand_id
1 'polypeptide(L)' 'PNAVTLKNPDFQALAKAYGCVAEKPASLKALTASIKKALAAEGPTLIEMTPRMVNG' A
#
# COMPACT_ATOMS: atom_id res chain seq x y z
N PRO A 1 -8.08 29.12 -11.86
CA PRO A 1 -8.21 27.66 -11.66
C PRO A 1 -6.99 27.12 -10.90
N ASN A 2 -7.10 26.95 -9.58
CA ASN A 2 -6.03 26.37 -8.78
C ASN A 2 -5.96 24.87 -9.10
N ALA A 3 -5.06 24.50 -10.01
CA ALA A 3 -4.73 23.11 -10.31
C ALA A 3 -4.04 22.51 -9.08
N VAL A 4 -4.84 22.00 -8.15
CA VAL A 4 -4.33 21.31 -6.96
C VAL A 4 -3.52 20.12 -7.43
N THR A 5 -2.19 20.24 -7.36
CA THR A 5 -1.29 19.12 -7.60
C THR A 5 -1.36 18.23 -6.37
N LEU A 6 -2.21 17.20 -6.41
CA LEU A 6 -2.30 16.20 -5.36
C LEU A 6 -0.99 15.42 -5.33
N LYS A 7 -0.05 15.87 -4.48
CA LYS A 7 1.07 15.04 -4.06
C LYS A 7 0.49 13.91 -3.22
N ASN A 8 0.66 12.68 -3.67
CA ASN A 8 0.30 11.52 -2.87
C ASN A 8 1.04 11.60 -1.53
N PRO A 9 0.31 11.59 -0.40
CA PRO A 9 0.94 11.48 0.91
C PRO A 9 1.66 10.13 1.02
N ASP A 10 2.58 10.03 1.98
CA ASP A 10 3.15 8.74 2.32
C ASP A 10 2.07 7.86 2.96
N PHE A 11 1.44 7.01 2.13
CA PHE A 11 0.38 6.10 2.56
C PHE A 11 0.87 5.06 3.59
N GLN A 12 2.16 4.74 3.57
CA GLN A 12 2.74 3.82 4.55
C GLN A 12 2.82 4.50 5.92
N ALA A 13 3.28 5.75 5.96
CA ALA A 13 3.28 6.54 7.18
C ALA A 13 1.86 6.75 7.72
N LEU A 14 0.90 7.01 6.83
CA LEU A 14 -0.51 7.18 7.21
C LEU A 14 -1.09 5.91 7.83
N ALA A 15 -0.90 4.75 7.18
CA ALA A 15 -1.38 3.46 7.68
C ALA A 15 -0.83 3.17 9.09
N LYS A 16 0.47 3.40 9.30
CA LYS A 16 1.12 3.22 10.61
C LYS A 16 0.56 4.17 11.67
N ALA A 17 0.30 5.43 11.33
CA ALA A 17 -0.27 6.40 12.26
C ALA A 17 -1.68 6.01 12.73
N TYR A 18 -2.45 5.31 11.88
CA TYR A 18 -3.76 4.76 12.22
C TYR A 18 -3.72 3.36 12.85
N GLY A 19 -2.53 2.80 13.12
CA GLY A 19 -2.38 1.47 13.70
C GLY A 19 -2.65 0.32 12.73
N CYS A 20 -2.68 0.58 11.43
CA CYS A 20 -2.82 -0.43 10.40
C CYS A 20 -1.46 -1.04 10.03
N VAL A 21 -1.49 -2.30 9.60
CA VAL A 21 -0.35 -2.90 8.90
C VAL A 21 -0.20 -2.20 7.55
N ALA A 22 1.03 -1.90 7.14
CA ALA A 22 1.32 -1.17 5.90
C ALA A 22 2.28 -1.99 5.03
N GLU A 23 1.86 -2.31 3.81
CA GLU A 23 2.60 -3.12 2.85
C GLU A 23 2.74 -2.39 1.52
N LYS A 24 3.91 -2.51 0.88
CA LYS A 24 4.20 -1.94 -0.45
C LYS A 24 4.90 -2.97 -1.34
N PRO A 25 4.15 -3.88 -1.97
CA PRO A 25 4.74 -4.90 -2.83
C PRO A 25 5.41 -4.30 -4.06
N ALA A 26 6.54 -4.89 -4.46
CA ALA A 26 7.30 -4.46 -5.63
C ALA A 26 6.91 -5.19 -6.93
N SER A 27 6.12 -6.26 -6.85
CA SER A 27 5.73 -7.10 -7.99
C SER A 27 4.40 -7.83 -7.72
N LEU A 28 3.78 -8.38 -8.76
CA LEU A 28 2.57 -9.20 -8.62
C LEU A 28 2.76 -10.42 -7.70
N LYS A 29 3.95 -11.06 -7.74
CA LYS A 29 4.28 -12.16 -6.83
C LYS A 29 4.34 -11.70 -5.37
N ALA A 30 4.95 -10.54 -5.13
CA ALA A 30 5.00 -9.94 -3.80
C ALA A 30 3.59 -9.53 -3.32
N LEU A 31 2.74 -9.02 -4.22
CA LEU A 31 1.36 -8.69 -3.91
C LEU A 31 0.57 -9.92 -3.43
N THR A 32 0.69 -11.06 -4.11
CA THR A 32 0.04 -12.30 -3.65
C THR A 32 0.50 -12.69 -2.23
N ALA A 33 1.79 -12.53 -1.92
CA ALA A 33 2.31 -12.81 -0.58
C ALA A 33 1.78 -11.82 0.46
N SER A 34 1.75 -10.52 0.15
CA SER A 34 1.21 -9.48 1.04
C SER A 34 -0.30 -9.67 1.28
N ILE A 35 -1.08 -10.10 0.29
CA ILE A 35 -2.50 -10.44 0.47
C ILE A 35 -2.66 -11.61 1.43
N LYS A 36 -1.88 -12.69 1.28
CA LYS A 36 -1.94 -13.84 2.20
C LYS A 36 -1.62 -13.43 3.65
N LYS A 37 -0.62 -12.55 3.83
CA LYS A 37 -0.27 -12.01 5.15
C LYS A 37 -1.37 -11.12 5.72
N ALA A 38 -1.94 -10.24 4.91
CA ALA A 38 -3.03 -9.34 5.32
C ALA A 38 -4.26 -10.12 5.78
N LEU A 39 -4.60 -11.21 5.09
CA LEU A 39 -5.72 -12.09 5.47
C LEU A 39 -5.50 -12.83 6.78
N ALA A 40 -4.24 -13.08 7.15
CA ALA A 40 -3.87 -13.75 8.40
C ALA A 40 -3.57 -12.77 9.55
N ALA A 41 -3.49 -11.47 9.26
CA ALA A 41 -3.17 -10.45 10.24
C ALA A 41 -4.39 -10.13 11.11
N GLU A 42 -4.15 -9.90 12.40
CA GLU A 42 -5.17 -9.39 13.31
C GLU A 42 -5.28 -7.87 13.13
N GLY A 43 -6.18 -7.46 12.23
CA GLY A 43 -6.53 -6.05 12.04
C GLY A 43 -6.41 -5.54 10.60
N PRO A 44 -6.68 -4.24 10.39
CA PRO A 44 -6.68 -3.66 9.05
C PRO A 44 -5.26 -3.61 8.47
N THR A 45 -5.16 -3.98 7.19
CA THR A 45 -3.92 -3.89 6.41
C THR A 45 -4.13 -2.98 5.20
N LEU A 46 -3.25 -1.99 5.03
CA LEU A 46 -3.16 -1.15 3.85
C LEU A 46 -2.08 -1.70 2.92
N ILE A 47 -2.46 -2.07 1.70
CA ILE A 47 -1.53 -2.51 0.64
C ILE A 47 -1.50 -1.44 -0.44
N GLU A 48 -0.36 -0.77 -0.60
CA GLU A 48 -0.17 0.26 -1.62
C GLU A 48 0.22 -0.38 -2.96
N MET A 49 -0.68 -0.26 -3.95
CA MET A 49 -0.47 -0.76 -5.30
C MET A 49 0.03 0.35 -6.22
N THR A 50 1.10 0.10 -6.96
CA THR A 50 1.62 1.04 -7.97
C THR A 50 1.78 0.37 -9.34
N PRO A 51 1.67 1.10 -10.46
CA PRO A 51 1.86 0.54 -11.82
C PRO A 51 3.22 -0.15 -12.04
N ARG A 52 4.25 0.22 -11.26
CA ARG A 52 5.58 -0.43 -11.30
C ARG A 52 5.51 -1.94 -11.04
N MET A 53 4.51 -2.43 -10.32
CA MET A 53 4.38 -3.87 -10.01
C MET A 53 4.05 -4.74 -11.23
N VAL A 54 3.48 -4.12 -12.28
CA VAL A 54 3.07 -4.80 -13.53
C VAL A 54 4.11 -4.55 -14.63
N ASN A 55 4.70 -3.35 -14.66
CA ASN A 55 5.56 -2.88 -15.74
C ASN A 55 7.07 -2.91 -15.40
N GLY A 56 7.44 -3.43 -14.23
CA GLY A 56 8.81 -3.45 -13.70
C GLY A 56 9.50 -4.79 -13.88
#